data_AF-A0A846C696-F1
#
_entry.id   AF-A0A846C696-F1
#
_cell.length_a   1.000
_cell.length_b   1.000
_cell.length_c   1.000
_cell.angle_alpha   90.00
_cell.angle_beta   90.00
_cell.angle_gamma   90.00
#
_symmetry.space_group_name_H-M   'P 1'
#
loop_
_entity.id
_entity.type
_entity.pdbx_description
1 polymer ?
#
loop_
_entity_poly.entity_id
_entity_poly.type
_entity_poly.pdbx_seq_one_letter_code
_entity_poly.pdbx_strand_id
1 'polypeptide(L)'
;MFLNWQDLIKDINFKHQKCQLDPKNSMAYAYSLGQLLLETKALFYPTEWQSWIKNNCHFSESCAETYLQIAKSWPSFRTQLDAYRKINLSAMENISQMQFVPSELKDNLLENLETELNKIIPPLDNAEDFTTSSPESEKSEKSTIIRLYIPGKVVPKARPRVTTNGTYLPPRYRTWRNQAEVEIYRQVSELNLEVNLPIQKAAISISFCGKHRTNSDLDNLAGACLDALTLNGAGVLQDDRLSCIPKLTIEYIPDTKKTGVWIEIEILSSIINN
;
A
#
# COMPACT_ATOMS: atom_id res chain seq x y z
N MET A 1 14.12 -24.15 -20.65
CA MET A 1 12.75 -24.20 -20.11
C MET A 1 12.08 -22.91 -20.53
N PHE A 2 11.02 -22.92 -21.35
CA PHE A 2 10.43 -21.69 -21.90
C PHE A 2 9.71 -20.90 -20.81
N LEU A 3 9.87 -19.57 -20.81
CA LEU A 3 9.13 -18.68 -19.92
C LEU A 3 7.64 -18.75 -20.29
N ASN A 4 6.80 -19.33 -19.42
CA ASN A 4 5.36 -19.30 -19.62
C ASN A 4 4.81 -17.94 -19.21
N TRP A 5 4.64 -17.06 -20.20
CA TRP A 5 4.11 -15.71 -19.99
C TRP A 5 2.74 -15.69 -19.32
N GLN A 6 1.88 -16.68 -19.59
CA GLN A 6 0.56 -16.73 -18.96
C GLN A 6 0.66 -17.01 -17.45
N ASP A 7 1.58 -17.86 -17.03
CA ASP A 7 1.78 -18.17 -15.62
C ASP A 7 2.40 -16.99 -14.86
N LEU A 8 3.34 -16.28 -15.50
CA LEU A 8 3.91 -15.05 -14.96
C LEU A 8 2.83 -13.97 -14.77
N ILE A 9 1.99 -13.75 -15.78
CA ILE A 9 0.90 -12.77 -15.72
C ILE A 9 -0.11 -13.15 -14.62
N LYS A 10 -0.46 -14.44 -14.51
CA LYS A 10 -1.32 -14.94 -13.43
C LYS A 10 -0.70 -14.69 -12.06
N ASP A 11 0.59 -14.95 -11.88
CA ASP A 11 1.27 -14.75 -10.59
C ASP A 11 1.34 -13.26 -10.23
N ILE A 12 1.62 -12.39 -11.22
CA ILE A 12 1.58 -10.93 -11.03
C ILE A 12 0.18 -10.48 -10.58
N ASN A 13 -0.88 -10.85 -11.31
CA ASN A 13 -2.23 -10.43 -10.94
C ASN A 13 -2.70 -11.05 -9.61
N PHE A 14 -2.32 -12.29 -9.32
CA PHE A 14 -2.60 -12.95 -8.05
C PHE A 14 -1.95 -12.21 -6.87
N LYS A 15 -0.67 -11.86 -6.97
CA LYS A 15 0.02 -11.13 -5.89
C LYS A 15 -0.56 -9.72 -5.72
N HIS A 16 -0.96 -9.05 -6.81
CA HIS A 16 -1.65 -7.77 -6.71
C HIS A 16 -2.98 -7.92 -5.96
N GLN A 17 -3.78 -8.93 -6.30
CA GLN A 17 -5.02 -9.24 -5.58
C GLN A 17 -4.76 -9.55 -4.10
N LYS A 18 -3.70 -10.30 -3.78
CA LYS A 18 -3.32 -10.57 -2.39
C LYS A 18 -2.85 -9.34 -1.63
N CYS A 19 -2.26 -8.35 -2.29
CA CYS A 19 -1.98 -7.05 -1.65
C CYS A 19 -3.27 -6.35 -1.17
N GLN A 20 -4.41 -6.61 -1.82
CA GLN A 20 -5.69 -6.01 -1.47
C GLN A 20 -6.47 -6.84 -0.43
N LEU A 21 -6.36 -8.17 -0.50
CA LEU A 21 -7.17 -9.09 0.30
C LEU A 21 -6.49 -9.62 1.56
N ASP A 22 -5.17 -9.49 1.68
CA ASP A 22 -4.40 -9.98 2.84
C ASP A 22 -3.49 -8.86 3.38
N PRO A 23 -4.04 -7.93 4.20
CA PRO A 23 -3.29 -6.81 4.77
C PRO A 23 -2.09 -7.22 5.64
N LYS A 24 -2.12 -8.44 6.18
CA LYS A 24 -1.04 -8.95 7.06
C LYS A 24 0.21 -9.29 6.26
N ASN A 25 0.05 -9.82 5.05
CA ASN A 25 1.15 -10.25 4.19
C ASN A 25 1.31 -9.37 2.93
N SER A 26 0.51 -8.31 2.77
CA SER A 26 0.48 -7.49 1.55
C SER A 26 1.84 -6.91 1.18
N MET A 27 2.75 -6.72 2.14
CA MET A 27 4.09 -6.21 1.87
C MET A 27 5.03 -7.25 1.26
N ALA A 28 4.93 -8.49 1.73
CA ALA A 28 5.64 -9.62 1.14
C ALA A 28 5.17 -9.85 -0.30
N TYR A 29 3.86 -9.76 -0.54
CA TYR A 29 3.29 -9.82 -1.89
C TYR A 29 3.70 -8.63 -2.75
N ALA A 30 3.68 -7.40 -2.22
CA ALA A 30 4.07 -6.19 -2.93
C ALA A 30 5.55 -6.21 -3.33
N TYR A 31 6.43 -6.65 -2.43
CA TYR A 31 7.84 -6.82 -2.71
C TYR A 31 8.09 -7.92 -3.76
N SER A 32 7.48 -9.09 -3.56
CA SER A 32 7.61 -10.22 -4.50
C SER A 32 7.11 -9.86 -5.89
N LEU A 33 5.97 -9.19 -5.98
CA LEU A 33 5.44 -8.64 -7.22
C LEU A 33 6.39 -7.60 -7.83
N GLY A 34 6.92 -6.69 -7.02
CA GLY A 34 7.91 -5.72 -7.48
C GLY A 34 9.17 -6.35 -8.06
N GLN A 35 9.67 -7.45 -7.46
CA GLN A 35 10.80 -8.22 -8.00
C GLN A 35 10.42 -8.85 -9.36
N LEU A 36 9.25 -9.47 -9.47
CA LEU A 36 8.76 -10.01 -10.75
C LEU A 36 8.65 -8.90 -11.80
N LEU A 37 8.17 -7.71 -11.44
CA LEU A 37 8.08 -6.58 -12.36
C LEU A 37 9.48 -6.06 -12.76
N LEU A 38 10.47 -6.07 -11.86
CA LEU A 38 11.86 -5.70 -12.21
C LEU A 38 12.46 -6.68 -13.20
N GLU A 39 12.33 -7.98 -12.92
CA GLU A 39 12.80 -9.07 -13.78
C GLU A 39 12.10 -9.02 -15.14
N THR A 40 10.78 -8.83 -15.14
CA THR A 40 9.97 -8.72 -16.37
C THR A 40 10.33 -7.48 -17.17
N LYS A 41 10.43 -6.31 -16.53
CA LYS A 41 10.76 -5.02 -17.19
C LYS A 41 12.12 -5.06 -17.88
N ALA A 42 13.08 -5.84 -17.37
CA ALA A 42 14.39 -6.02 -18.01
C ALA A 42 14.32 -6.75 -19.36
N LEU A 43 13.22 -7.43 -19.67
CA LEU A 43 13.01 -8.17 -20.92
C LEU A 43 12.39 -7.33 -22.05
N PHE A 44 11.99 -6.08 -21.77
CA PHE A 44 11.28 -5.21 -22.72
C PHE A 44 12.07 -3.95 -23.05
N TYR A 45 11.88 -3.44 -24.26
CA TYR A 45 12.28 -2.07 -24.56
C TYR A 45 11.39 -1.07 -23.79
N PRO A 46 11.89 0.12 -23.40
CA PRO A 46 11.13 1.07 -22.61
C PRO A 46 9.76 1.46 -23.20
N THR A 47 9.65 1.48 -24.52
CA THR A 47 8.41 1.81 -25.27
C THR A 47 7.36 0.71 -25.23
N GLU A 48 7.76 -0.54 -24.94
CA GLU A 48 6.87 -1.70 -24.93
C GLU A 48 6.33 -2.01 -23.54
N TRP A 49 7.07 -1.61 -22.49
CA TRP A 49 6.72 -1.84 -21.09
C TRP A 49 5.34 -1.31 -20.71
N GLN A 50 5.02 -0.07 -21.11
CA GLN A 50 3.75 0.57 -20.78
C GLN A 50 2.56 -0.17 -21.40
N SER A 51 2.68 -0.51 -22.68
CA SER A 51 1.68 -1.29 -23.40
C SER A 51 1.49 -2.68 -22.79
N TRP A 52 2.59 -3.30 -22.34
CA TRP A 52 2.53 -4.61 -21.71
C TRP A 52 1.78 -4.59 -20.37
N ILE A 53 2.07 -3.62 -19.49
CA ILE A 53 1.33 -3.48 -18.21
C ILE A 53 -0.15 -3.29 -18.48
N LYS A 54 -0.51 -2.38 -19.39
CA LYS A 54 -1.91 -2.07 -19.72
C LYS A 54 -2.69 -3.29 -20.22
N ASN A 55 -2.05 -4.17 -20.99
CA ASN A 55 -2.71 -5.30 -21.63
C ASN A 55 -2.76 -6.56 -20.75
N ASN A 56 -1.88 -6.67 -19.76
CA ASN A 56 -1.70 -7.92 -19.01
C ASN A 56 -1.94 -7.79 -17.50
N CYS A 57 -1.87 -6.59 -16.92
CA CYS A 57 -2.01 -6.37 -15.48
C CYS A 57 -3.36 -5.74 -15.14
N HIS A 58 -3.95 -6.16 -14.01
CA HIS A 58 -5.21 -5.61 -13.48
C HIS A 58 -5.01 -4.34 -12.64
N PHE A 59 -3.88 -3.64 -12.82
CA PHE A 59 -3.51 -2.44 -12.07
C PHE A 59 -2.86 -1.39 -12.96
N SER A 60 -2.85 -0.14 -12.48
CA SER A 60 -2.34 1.00 -13.23
C SER A 60 -0.81 1.02 -13.31
N GLU A 61 -0.27 1.77 -14.27
CA GLU A 61 1.19 2.01 -14.37
C GLU A 61 1.75 2.66 -13.10
N SER A 62 1.00 3.57 -12.47
CA SER A 62 1.40 4.17 -11.19
C SER A 62 1.52 3.11 -10.09
N CYS A 63 0.60 2.15 -10.05
CA CYS A 63 0.64 1.04 -9.09
C CYS A 63 1.85 0.13 -9.37
N ALA A 64 2.14 -0.15 -10.64
CA ALA A 64 3.32 -0.90 -11.06
C ALA A 64 4.63 -0.22 -10.59
N GLU A 65 4.72 1.10 -10.73
CA GLU A 65 5.89 1.87 -10.28
C GLU A 65 6.05 1.81 -8.75
N THR A 66 4.96 1.88 -7.99
CA THR A 66 5.01 1.68 -6.53
C THR A 66 5.64 0.35 -6.15
N TYR A 67 5.19 -0.75 -6.79
CA TYR A 67 5.76 -2.07 -6.54
C TYR A 67 7.24 -2.19 -6.94
N LEU A 68 7.62 -1.64 -8.10
CA LEU A 68 9.02 -1.58 -8.53
C LEU A 68 9.90 -0.84 -7.51
N GLN A 69 9.40 0.24 -6.92
CA GLN A 69 10.12 0.99 -5.89
C GLN A 69 10.23 0.20 -4.59
N ILE A 70 9.17 -0.47 -4.14
CA ILE A 70 9.20 -1.38 -2.97
C ILE A 70 10.29 -2.45 -3.15
N ALA A 71 10.41 -3.02 -4.35
CA ALA A 71 11.42 -4.02 -4.65
C ALA A 71 12.86 -3.46 -4.68
N LYS A 72 13.05 -2.23 -5.17
CA LYS A 72 14.36 -1.55 -5.20
C LYS A 72 14.82 -1.04 -3.84
N SER A 73 13.89 -0.60 -2.99
CA SER A 73 14.20 -0.02 -1.68
C SER A 73 14.61 -1.06 -0.63
N TRP A 74 14.43 -2.37 -0.92
CA TRP A 74 14.65 -3.42 0.07
C TRP A 74 15.52 -4.60 -0.43
N PRO A 75 16.84 -4.42 -0.64
CA PRO A 75 17.73 -5.53 -1.00
C PRO A 75 17.80 -6.64 0.07
N SER A 76 17.68 -6.28 1.35
CA SER A 76 17.81 -7.19 2.50
C SER A 76 16.65 -8.19 2.66
N PHE A 77 15.52 -7.93 2.01
CA PHE A 77 14.32 -8.79 2.04
C PHE A 77 14.40 -9.99 1.07
N ARG A 78 15.45 -10.03 0.24
CA ARG A 78 15.70 -11.07 -0.78
C ARG A 78 15.92 -12.46 -0.17
N THR A 79 16.48 -12.54 1.03
CA THR A 79 16.88 -13.82 1.67
C THR A 79 15.75 -14.48 2.47
N GLN A 80 14.71 -13.74 2.86
CA GLN A 80 13.63 -14.25 3.74
C GLN A 80 12.40 -14.77 2.97
N LEU A 81 12.32 -14.55 1.66
CA LEU A 81 11.08 -14.71 0.88
C LEU A 81 11.18 -15.66 -0.32
N ASP A 82 12.27 -16.43 -0.43
CA ASP A 82 12.43 -17.45 -1.47
C ASP A 82 11.30 -18.50 -1.47
N ALA A 83 10.58 -18.68 -0.35
CA ALA A 83 9.41 -19.55 -0.26
C ALA A 83 8.20 -19.09 -1.10
N TYR A 84 8.11 -17.80 -1.48
CA TYR A 84 6.98 -17.26 -2.26
C TYR A 84 7.34 -17.01 -3.75
N ARG A 85 8.58 -17.29 -4.15
CA ARG A 85 8.99 -17.33 -5.55
C ARG A 85 8.56 -18.66 -6.17
N LYS A 86 7.43 -18.65 -6.89
CA LYS A 86 7.01 -19.83 -7.68
C LYS A 86 7.72 -19.98 -9.03
N ILE A 87 8.44 -18.94 -9.49
CA ILE A 87 9.09 -18.95 -10.80
C ILE A 87 10.51 -18.40 -10.66
N ASN A 88 11.49 -19.16 -11.13
CA ASN A 88 12.91 -18.80 -11.12
C ASN A 88 13.31 -18.24 -12.49
N LEU A 89 13.28 -16.91 -12.64
CA LEU A 89 13.57 -16.22 -13.91
C LEU A 89 15.08 -16.01 -14.16
N SER A 90 15.96 -16.38 -13.23
CA SER A 90 17.39 -16.10 -13.32
C SER A 90 18.16 -16.97 -14.34
N ALA A 91 17.48 -17.78 -15.14
CA ALA A 91 18.11 -18.79 -15.99
C ALA A 91 17.65 -18.73 -17.46
N MET A 92 17.57 -17.55 -18.08
CA MET A 92 17.24 -17.46 -19.51
C MET A 92 17.92 -16.28 -20.22
N GLU A 93 19.06 -16.54 -20.84
CA GLU A 93 19.53 -15.78 -21.99
C GLU A 93 18.80 -16.28 -23.27
N ASN A 94 18.46 -15.34 -24.15
CA ASN A 94 17.79 -15.46 -25.46
C ASN A 94 16.26 -15.42 -25.48
N ILE A 95 15.75 -14.22 -25.79
CA ILE A 95 14.39 -13.96 -26.25
C ILE A 95 14.37 -14.03 -27.77
N SER A 96 13.45 -14.79 -28.35
CA SER A 96 12.82 -14.36 -29.60
C SER A 96 11.45 -15.01 -29.82
N GLN A 97 10.51 -14.14 -30.20
CA GLN A 97 9.24 -14.37 -30.89
C GLN A 97 7.97 -14.59 -30.03
N MET A 98 7.17 -13.52 -30.01
CA MET A 98 5.74 -13.51 -29.70
C MET A 98 4.97 -14.34 -30.73
N GLN A 99 4.09 -15.23 -30.27
CA GLN A 99 2.90 -15.62 -31.02
C GLN A 99 1.69 -15.63 -30.09
N PHE A 100 0.69 -14.82 -30.46
CA PHE A 100 -0.66 -14.78 -29.88
C PHE A 100 -1.44 -16.02 -30.28
N VAL A 101 -2.14 -16.69 -29.34
CA VAL A 101 -3.22 -17.65 -29.65
C VAL A 101 -4.36 -17.51 -28.62
N PRO A 102 -5.64 -17.62 -29.03
CA PRO A 102 -6.80 -17.10 -28.31
C PRO A 102 -7.42 -18.04 -27.26
N SER A 103 -8.32 -17.42 -26.48
CA SER A 103 -9.17 -17.95 -25.41
C SER A 103 -10.17 -18.99 -25.89
N GLU A 104 -10.04 -20.24 -25.42
CA GLU A 104 -11.16 -21.16 -25.19
C GLU A 104 -10.68 -22.36 -24.35
N LEU A 105 -11.20 -22.48 -23.12
CA LEU A 105 -11.24 -23.65 -22.22
C LEU A 105 -11.25 -23.13 -20.76
N LYS A 106 -12.41 -22.63 -20.32
CA LYS A 106 -12.58 -22.03 -18.98
C LYS A 106 -13.38 -22.87 -17.97
N ASP A 107 -14.03 -23.96 -18.35
CA ASP A 107 -15.15 -24.42 -17.50
C ASP A 107 -14.94 -25.72 -16.70
N ASN A 108 -13.79 -26.41 -16.78
CA ASN A 108 -13.62 -27.72 -16.10
C ASN A 108 -12.63 -27.75 -14.91
N LEU A 109 -12.15 -26.60 -14.42
CA LEU A 109 -11.09 -26.56 -13.38
C LEU A 109 -11.53 -26.07 -12.00
N LEU A 110 -12.73 -25.48 -11.89
CA LEU A 110 -13.23 -24.92 -10.62
C LEU A 110 -13.80 -25.99 -9.67
N GLU A 111 -14.33 -27.09 -10.20
CA GLU A 111 -15.07 -28.07 -9.40
C GLU A 111 -14.16 -28.97 -8.54
N ASN A 112 -12.90 -29.18 -8.95
CA ASN A 112 -11.96 -30.04 -8.22
C ASN A 112 -11.24 -29.35 -7.04
N LEU A 113 -11.29 -28.02 -6.92
CA LEU A 113 -10.59 -27.29 -5.86
C LEU A 113 -11.43 -27.08 -4.59
N GLU A 114 -12.77 -27.07 -4.71
CA GLU A 114 -13.68 -26.88 -3.57
C GLU A 114 -13.78 -28.13 -2.69
N THR A 115 -13.53 -29.33 -3.25
CA THR A 115 -13.64 -30.59 -2.50
C THR A 115 -12.45 -30.85 -1.56
N GLU A 116 -11.28 -30.24 -1.83
CA GLU A 116 -10.07 -30.43 -1.02
C GLU A 116 -10.04 -29.53 0.23
N LEU A 117 -10.67 -28.34 0.20
CA LEU A 117 -10.64 -27.40 1.34
C LEU A 117 -11.50 -27.84 2.54
N ASN A 118 -12.54 -28.64 2.31
CA ASN A 118 -13.51 -29.01 3.37
C ASN A 118 -13.08 -30.21 4.24
N LYS A 119 -11.89 -30.79 4.01
CA LYS A 119 -11.40 -31.95 4.77
C LYS A 119 -10.53 -31.60 6.00
N ILE A 120 -10.15 -30.35 6.21
CA ILE A 120 -9.01 -30.01 7.09
C ILE A 120 -9.40 -29.41 8.45
N ILE A 121 -10.67 -29.09 8.75
CA ILE A 121 -11.02 -28.42 10.02
C ILE A 121 -12.24 -29.08 10.70
N PRO A 122 -12.09 -29.66 11.91
CA PRO A 122 -13.22 -30.13 12.71
C PRO A 122 -13.92 -28.97 13.46
N PRO A 123 -15.24 -29.05 13.72
CA PRO A 123 -16.00 -28.00 14.39
C PRO A 123 -15.91 -28.16 15.92
N LEU A 124 -15.77 -27.05 16.64
CA LEU A 124 -15.96 -27.01 18.10
C LEU A 124 -17.14 -26.10 18.43
N ASP A 125 -18.08 -26.71 19.14
CA ASP A 125 -19.41 -26.23 19.45
C ASP A 125 -19.54 -26.06 20.99
N ASN A 126 -20.45 -25.16 21.38
CA ASN A 126 -21.10 -24.99 22.70
C ASN A 126 -20.38 -24.24 23.85
N ALA A 127 -20.95 -23.11 24.29
CA ALA A 127 -21.72 -23.02 25.54
C ALA A 127 -22.33 -21.61 25.81
N GLU A 128 -23.65 -21.63 26.04
CA GLU A 128 -24.59 -20.76 26.78
C GLU A 128 -24.00 -19.96 27.97
N ASP A 129 -24.60 -18.96 28.64
CA ASP A 129 -25.72 -18.00 28.54
C ASP A 129 -25.62 -17.19 29.89
N PHE A 130 -26.47 -16.18 30.12
CA PHE A 130 -26.79 -15.49 31.40
C PHE A 130 -26.31 -14.03 31.64
N THR A 131 -27.26 -13.13 31.31
CA THR A 131 -27.98 -12.12 32.14
C THR A 131 -27.35 -10.86 32.78
N THR A 132 -28.14 -9.79 32.59
CA THR A 132 -28.55 -8.67 33.48
C THR A 132 -27.74 -7.36 33.59
N SER A 133 -28.26 -6.34 32.87
CA SER A 133 -28.69 -4.98 33.30
C SER A 133 -27.83 -4.10 34.23
N SER A 134 -27.37 -2.95 33.66
CA SER A 134 -27.30 -1.52 34.10
C SER A 134 -27.09 -1.13 35.59
N PRO A 135 -26.48 0.04 35.93
CA PRO A 135 -26.57 1.32 35.18
C PRO A 135 -25.27 2.17 35.09
N GLU A 136 -25.34 3.15 34.18
CA GLU A 136 -24.63 4.45 34.09
C GLU A 136 -23.33 4.68 34.88
N SER A 137 -22.22 4.81 34.14
CA SER A 137 -21.20 5.82 34.42
C SER A 137 -20.36 6.09 33.16
N GLU A 138 -20.24 7.37 32.81
CA GLU A 138 -19.45 7.99 31.73
C GLU A 138 -18.32 7.13 31.15
N LYS A 139 -18.54 6.55 29.96
CA LYS A 139 -17.50 5.88 29.20
C LYS A 139 -16.59 6.94 28.55
N SER A 140 -15.43 7.16 29.15
CA SER A 140 -14.26 7.66 28.42
C SER A 140 -14.01 6.71 27.25
N GLU A 141 -14.39 7.13 26.04
CA GLU A 141 -14.06 6.40 24.82
C GLU A 141 -12.53 6.33 24.70
N LYS A 142 -12.00 5.12 24.80
CA LYS A 142 -10.57 4.84 24.61
C LYS A 142 -10.27 5.07 23.12
N SER A 143 -9.82 6.26 22.75
CA SER A 143 -9.45 6.54 21.37
C SER A 143 -8.17 5.78 21.01
N THR A 144 -8.21 5.04 19.91
CA THR A 144 -7.04 4.31 19.39
C THR A 144 -6.15 5.30 18.65
N ILE A 145 -4.89 5.41 19.08
CA ILE A 145 -3.92 6.35 18.54
C ILE A 145 -2.83 5.61 17.77
N ILE A 146 -2.63 5.99 16.51
CA ILE A 146 -1.52 5.52 15.66
C ILE A 146 -0.46 6.61 15.59
N ARG A 147 0.81 6.25 15.79
CA ARG A 147 1.95 7.17 15.72
C ARG A 147 2.93 6.73 14.65
N LEU A 148 3.23 7.64 13.74
CA LEU A 148 4.11 7.41 12.60
C LEU A 148 5.22 8.47 12.55
N TYR A 149 6.36 8.10 11.99
CA TYR A 149 7.49 9.01 11.75
C TYR A 149 8.06 8.91 10.35
N ILE A 150 7.98 9.96 9.55
CA ILE A 150 8.63 9.98 8.23
C ILE A 150 9.99 10.70 8.37
N PRO A 151 11.12 10.01 8.11
CA PRO A 151 12.44 10.61 8.26
C PRO A 151 12.77 11.57 7.11
N GLY A 152 13.58 12.58 7.41
CA GLY A 152 14.12 13.50 6.41
C GLY A 152 13.24 14.74 6.16
N LYS A 153 13.64 15.51 5.15
CA LYS A 153 12.97 16.78 4.82
C LYS A 153 11.72 16.50 4.00
N VAL A 154 10.59 17.05 4.43
CA VAL A 154 9.35 16.97 3.66
C VAL A 154 9.45 17.86 2.41
N VAL A 155 9.05 17.33 1.27
CA VAL A 155 8.91 18.11 0.03
C VAL A 155 7.49 18.69 -0.01
N PRO A 156 7.32 20.02 -0.03
CA PRO A 156 6.00 20.64 -0.04
C PRO A 156 5.15 20.15 -1.22
N LYS A 157 3.84 20.01 -0.99
CA LYS A 157 2.87 19.58 -2.00
C LYS A 157 2.97 20.49 -3.22
N ALA A 158 3.23 19.87 -4.37
CA ALA A 158 3.33 20.59 -5.62
C ALA A 158 2.03 20.46 -6.40
N ARG A 159 1.56 21.57 -6.98
CA ARG A 159 0.43 21.51 -7.93
C ARG A 159 0.78 20.59 -9.11
N PRO A 160 -0.15 19.75 -9.59
CA PRO A 160 0.06 19.02 -10.82
C PRO A 160 0.40 19.97 -11.99
N ARG A 161 1.33 19.55 -12.85
CA ARG A 161 1.73 20.29 -14.05
C ARG A 161 0.90 19.79 -15.22
N VAL A 162 0.27 20.71 -15.92
CA VAL A 162 -0.53 20.41 -17.10
C VAL A 162 0.35 20.57 -18.33
N THR A 163 0.28 19.58 -19.21
CA THR A 163 0.91 19.59 -20.53
C THR A 163 -0.12 19.16 -21.55
N THR A 164 0.20 19.33 -22.84
CA THR A 164 -0.62 18.80 -23.94
C THR A 164 -0.86 17.30 -23.83
N ASN A 165 0.03 16.56 -23.16
CA ASN A 165 -0.03 15.10 -22.99
C ASN A 165 -0.62 14.68 -21.63
N GLY A 166 -1.24 15.61 -20.91
CA GLY A 166 -1.89 15.35 -19.63
C GLY A 166 -1.20 15.99 -18.44
N THR A 167 -1.58 15.52 -17.26
CA THR A 167 -1.23 16.15 -15.98
C THR A 167 -0.30 15.25 -15.18
N TYR A 168 0.82 15.80 -14.69
CA TYR A 168 1.81 15.03 -13.93
C TYR A 168 2.29 15.77 -12.68
N LEU A 169 2.64 15.01 -11.63
CA LEU A 169 3.32 15.56 -10.45
C LEU A 169 4.82 15.78 -10.70
N PRO A 170 5.42 16.88 -10.22
CA PRO A 170 6.86 17.10 -10.33
C PRO A 170 7.69 15.91 -9.81
N PRO A 171 8.77 15.50 -10.50
CA PRO A 171 9.53 14.30 -10.15
C PRO A 171 10.03 14.26 -8.71
N ARG A 172 10.49 15.41 -8.19
CA ARG A 172 10.98 15.52 -6.81
C ARG A 172 9.88 15.26 -5.78
N TYR A 173 8.68 15.81 -6.01
CA TYR A 173 7.53 15.57 -5.13
C TYR A 173 7.08 14.12 -5.18
N ARG A 174 6.97 13.56 -6.40
CA ARG A 174 6.63 12.15 -6.60
C ARG A 174 7.62 11.21 -5.88
N THR A 175 8.93 11.46 -6.04
CA THR A 175 9.97 10.64 -5.40
C THR A 175 9.85 10.66 -3.89
N TRP A 176 9.70 11.85 -3.30
CA TRP A 176 9.52 11.99 -1.85
C TRP A 176 8.25 11.30 -1.36
N ARG A 177 7.13 11.51 -2.07
CA ARG A 177 5.83 10.90 -1.73
C ARG A 177 5.91 9.37 -1.72
N ASN A 178 6.51 8.76 -2.75
CA ASN A 178 6.69 7.32 -2.81
C ASN A 178 7.53 6.79 -1.62
N GLN A 179 8.58 7.52 -1.23
CA GLN A 179 9.41 7.14 -0.07
C GLN A 179 8.63 7.23 1.25
N ALA A 180 7.83 8.29 1.41
CA ALA A 180 6.97 8.48 2.56
C ALA A 180 5.91 7.37 2.66
N GLU A 181 5.26 7.01 1.54
CA GLU A 181 4.26 5.94 1.48
C GLU A 181 4.85 4.59 1.93
N VAL A 182 6.03 4.23 1.43
CA VAL A 182 6.73 2.99 1.83
C VAL A 182 7.05 2.98 3.33
N GLU A 183 7.51 4.10 3.88
CA GLU A 183 7.85 4.19 5.29
C GLU A 183 6.62 4.15 6.22
N ILE A 184 5.55 4.86 5.85
CA ILE A 184 4.25 4.80 6.54
C ILE A 184 3.75 3.36 6.55
N TYR A 185 3.72 2.73 5.38
CA TYR A 185 3.26 1.36 5.24
C TYR A 185 4.08 0.40 6.13
N ARG A 186 5.42 0.52 6.10
CA ARG A 186 6.33 -0.31 6.94
C ARG A 186 5.93 -0.21 8.41
N GLN A 187 5.80 1.01 8.94
CA GLN A 187 5.43 1.22 10.33
C GLN A 187 4.04 0.67 10.64
N VAL A 188 3.05 0.92 9.79
CA VAL A 188 1.68 0.42 9.97
C VAL A 188 1.63 -1.10 9.97
N SER A 189 2.40 -1.77 9.11
CA SER A 189 2.46 -3.24 9.07
C SER A 189 3.11 -3.87 10.31
N GLU A 190 3.92 -3.11 11.04
CA GLU A 190 4.53 -3.53 12.32
C GLU A 190 3.58 -3.29 13.51
N LEU A 191 2.51 -2.52 13.30
CA LEU A 191 1.46 -2.31 14.30
C LEU A 191 0.46 -3.47 14.22
N ASN A 192 0.23 -4.14 15.35
CA ASN A 192 -0.89 -5.07 15.50
C ASN A 192 -2.20 -4.27 15.66
N LEU A 193 -2.65 -3.64 14.59
CA LEU A 193 -3.87 -2.84 14.59
C LEU A 193 -5.10 -3.75 14.67
N GLU A 194 -5.96 -3.50 15.67
CA GLU A 194 -7.29 -4.11 15.77
C GLU A 194 -8.34 -3.40 14.89
N VAL A 195 -7.92 -2.36 14.16
CA VAL A 195 -8.78 -1.52 13.34
C VAL A 195 -8.62 -1.85 11.86
N ASN A 196 -9.74 -1.77 11.13
CA ASN A 196 -9.73 -1.95 9.68
C ASN A 196 -9.22 -0.69 8.99
N LEU A 197 -8.26 -0.87 8.08
CA LEU A 197 -7.83 0.16 7.15
C LEU A 197 -8.65 0.06 5.85
N PRO A 198 -8.88 1.18 5.14
CA PRO A 198 -8.50 2.55 5.52
C PRO A 198 -9.42 3.14 6.60
N ILE A 199 -8.84 3.97 7.48
CA ILE A 199 -9.57 4.68 8.54
C ILE A 199 -10.53 5.69 7.89
N GLN A 200 -11.82 5.58 8.26
CA GLN A 200 -12.88 6.40 7.68
C GLN A 200 -12.96 7.79 8.30
N LYS A 201 -12.60 7.93 9.59
CA LYS A 201 -12.67 9.20 10.32
C LYS A 201 -11.59 9.29 11.40
N ALA A 202 -10.79 10.35 11.37
CA ALA A 202 -9.70 10.54 12.32
C ALA A 202 -9.40 12.03 12.61
N ALA A 203 -8.94 12.33 13.82
CA ALA A 203 -8.24 13.56 14.11
C ALA A 203 -6.74 13.37 13.86
N ILE A 204 -6.08 14.35 13.25
CA ILE A 204 -4.67 14.25 12.87
C ILE A 204 -3.87 15.39 13.47
N SER A 205 -2.70 15.05 14.02
CA SER A 205 -1.67 16.01 14.41
C SER A 205 -0.38 15.75 13.63
N ILE A 206 0.18 16.80 13.02
CA ILE A 206 1.41 16.75 12.21
C ILE A 206 2.44 17.69 12.82
N SER A 207 3.55 17.12 13.31
CA SER A 207 4.64 17.88 13.93
C SER A 207 5.90 17.77 13.08
N PHE A 208 6.26 18.86 12.39
CA PHE A 208 7.47 18.94 11.59
C PHE A 208 8.68 19.25 12.48
N CYS A 209 9.63 18.33 12.56
CA CYS A 209 10.79 18.46 13.45
C CYS A 209 12.08 18.69 12.65
N GLY A 210 12.93 19.59 13.14
CA GLY A 210 14.33 19.70 12.70
C GLY A 210 14.51 20.65 11.52
N LYS A 211 15.44 20.32 10.60
CA LYS A 211 15.90 21.27 9.55
C LYS A 211 15.06 21.19 8.27
N HIS A 212 13.76 21.49 8.38
CA HIS A 212 12.89 21.67 7.21
C HIS A 212 13.21 22.98 6.47
N ARG A 213 12.73 23.08 5.23
CA ARG A 213 12.92 24.28 4.41
C ARG A 213 12.00 25.39 4.92
N THR A 214 12.55 26.40 5.59
CA THR A 214 11.81 27.45 6.29
C THR A 214 11.03 28.43 5.40
N ASN A 215 11.35 28.51 4.11
CA ASN A 215 10.55 29.25 3.12
C ASN A 215 9.51 28.38 2.42
N SER A 216 9.04 27.31 3.07
CA SER A 216 7.92 26.49 2.59
C SER A 216 6.67 26.82 3.41
N ASP A 217 5.52 26.83 2.74
CA ASP A 217 4.26 27.01 3.45
C ASP A 217 3.92 25.75 4.26
N LEU A 218 3.49 25.95 5.50
CA LEU A 218 3.24 24.86 6.45
C LEU A 218 2.07 23.96 6.01
N ASP A 219 1.04 24.56 5.39
CA ASP A 219 -0.09 23.86 4.80
C ASP A 219 0.33 22.99 3.61
N ASN A 220 1.27 23.45 2.78
CA ASN A 220 1.82 22.65 1.68
C ASN A 220 2.64 21.47 2.19
N LEU A 221 3.37 21.63 3.30
CA LEU A 221 4.05 20.51 3.96
C LEU A 221 3.03 19.51 4.54
N ALA A 222 2.00 19.99 5.22
CA ALA A 222 0.94 19.14 5.76
C ALA A 222 0.18 18.39 4.66
N GLY A 223 -0.19 19.08 3.57
CA GLY A 223 -0.85 18.47 2.42
C GLY A 223 -0.02 17.38 1.76
N ALA A 224 1.31 17.46 1.82
CA ALA A 224 2.20 16.41 1.33
C ALA A 224 2.12 15.14 2.21
N CYS A 225 2.08 15.31 3.53
CA CYS A 225 1.88 14.20 4.47
C CYS A 225 0.50 13.57 4.31
N LEU A 226 -0.56 14.38 4.15
CA LEU A 226 -1.92 13.89 3.92
C LEU A 226 -2.02 13.08 2.63
N ASP A 227 -1.46 13.58 1.51
CA ASP A 227 -1.39 12.83 0.24
C ASP A 227 -0.81 11.43 0.42
N ALA A 228 0.25 11.30 1.23
CA ALA A 228 0.92 10.03 1.50
C ALA A 228 0.11 9.10 2.43
N LEU A 229 -0.81 9.63 3.25
CA LEU A 229 -1.64 8.82 4.15
C LEU A 229 -2.91 8.27 3.49
N THR A 230 -3.46 8.98 2.49
CA THR A 230 -4.74 8.60 1.85
C THR A 230 -4.71 7.26 1.13
N LEU A 231 -5.88 6.81 0.65
CA LEU A 231 -6.05 5.61 -0.17
C LEU A 231 -5.19 5.62 -1.45
N ASN A 232 -4.92 6.81 -2.01
CA ASN A 232 -4.04 6.96 -3.17
C ASN A 232 -2.55 7.00 -2.80
N GLY A 233 -2.22 6.88 -1.51
CA GLY A 233 -0.87 6.75 -0.98
C GLY A 233 -0.70 5.43 -0.22
N ALA A 234 -0.37 5.50 1.07
CA ALA A 234 -0.14 4.33 1.90
C ALA A 234 -1.42 3.59 2.36
N GLY A 235 -2.61 4.14 2.10
CA GLY A 235 -3.88 3.47 2.42
C GLY A 235 -4.29 3.50 3.89
N VAL A 236 -3.69 4.39 4.69
CA VAL A 236 -4.02 4.50 6.12
C VAL A 236 -5.36 5.21 6.33
N LEU A 237 -5.61 6.26 5.55
CA LEU A 237 -6.85 7.05 5.60
C LEU A 237 -7.66 6.84 4.32
N GLN A 238 -8.98 6.90 4.44
CA GLN A 238 -9.86 6.82 3.28
C GLN A 238 -9.60 8.00 2.32
N ASP A 239 -9.45 9.20 2.88
CA ASP A 239 -9.33 10.46 2.13
C ASP A 239 -8.76 11.57 3.04
N ASP A 240 -8.42 12.74 2.48
CA ASP A 240 -8.02 13.93 3.25
C ASP A 240 -9.14 14.99 3.38
N ARG A 241 -10.33 14.68 2.86
CA ARG A 241 -11.52 15.54 2.95
C ARG A 241 -11.98 15.76 4.40
N LEU A 242 -12.68 16.87 4.63
CA LEU A 242 -13.26 17.27 5.93
C LEU A 242 -14.11 16.16 6.60
N SER A 243 -14.81 15.34 5.81
CA SER A 243 -15.60 14.23 6.34
C SER A 243 -14.74 13.12 6.96
N CYS A 244 -13.51 12.94 6.46
CA CYS A 244 -12.53 11.98 6.96
C CYS A 244 -11.64 12.60 8.05
N ILE A 245 -11.23 13.85 7.89
CA ILE A 245 -10.36 14.58 8.83
C ILE A 245 -11.09 15.82 9.36
N PRO A 246 -11.99 15.68 10.35
CA PRO A 246 -12.70 16.81 10.94
C PRO A 246 -11.82 17.70 11.82
N LYS A 247 -10.63 17.22 12.23
CA LYS A 247 -9.68 17.95 13.07
C LYS A 247 -8.25 17.71 12.57
N LEU A 248 -7.55 18.81 12.26
CA LEU A 248 -6.15 18.81 11.84
C LEU A 248 -5.37 19.82 12.68
N THR A 249 -4.29 19.39 13.30
CA THR A 249 -3.33 20.24 14.01
C THR A 249 -1.98 20.14 13.33
N ILE A 250 -1.33 21.27 13.10
CA ILE A 250 -0.04 21.33 12.41
C ILE A 250 0.88 22.25 13.19
N GLU A 251 2.09 21.79 13.45
CA GLU A 251 3.12 22.59 14.11
C GLU A 251 4.50 22.36 13.50
N TYR A 252 5.39 23.33 13.70
CA TYR A 252 6.80 23.22 13.38
C TYR A 252 7.63 23.36 14.66
N ILE A 253 8.42 22.33 14.95
CA ILE A 253 9.28 22.23 16.12
C ILE A 253 10.75 22.38 15.66
N PRO A 254 11.33 23.60 15.77
CA PRO A 254 12.71 23.82 15.40
C PRO A 254 13.68 23.09 16.34
N ASP A 255 14.97 23.03 15.96
CA ASP A 255 16.09 22.68 16.84
C ASP A 255 16.10 21.27 17.45
N THR A 256 15.35 20.34 16.85
CA THR A 256 15.49 18.92 17.16
C THR A 256 16.67 18.29 16.41
N LYS A 257 17.35 17.32 17.04
CA LYS A 257 18.50 16.62 16.43
C LYS A 257 18.14 15.84 15.17
N LYS A 258 16.91 15.33 15.07
CA LYS A 258 16.42 14.52 13.96
C LYS A 258 15.48 15.35 13.08
N THR A 259 15.74 15.36 11.78
CA THR A 259 14.83 16.00 10.81
C THR A 259 13.82 14.98 10.30
N GLY A 260 12.54 15.28 10.40
CA GLY A 260 11.44 14.41 9.98
C GLY A 260 10.08 14.99 10.35
N VAL A 261 9.04 14.17 10.25
CA VAL A 261 7.69 14.55 10.66
C VAL A 261 7.08 13.43 11.50
N TRP A 262 6.53 13.81 12.65
CA TRP A 262 5.67 12.94 13.46
C TRP A 262 4.23 13.15 13.04
N ILE A 263 3.50 12.05 12.89
CA ILE A 263 2.09 12.06 12.56
C ILE A 263 1.37 11.23 13.62
N GLU A 264 0.42 11.85 14.30
CA GLU A 264 -0.49 11.19 15.22
C GLU A 264 -1.88 11.13 14.59
N ILE A 265 -2.48 9.94 14.58
CA ILE A 265 -3.81 9.68 14.02
C ILE A 265 -4.66 9.12 15.15
N GLU A 266 -5.59 9.92 15.63
CA GLU A 266 -6.59 9.52 16.61
C GLU A 266 -7.86 9.07 15.85
N ILE A 267 -8.19 7.78 15.96
CA ILE A 267 -9.36 7.22 15.29
C ILE A 267 -10.62 7.68 16.01
N LEU A 268 -11.54 8.28 15.27
CA LEU A 268 -12.79 8.77 15.81
C LEU A 268 -13.87 7.71 15.59
N SER A 269 -14.44 7.20 16.68
CA SER A 269 -15.63 6.36 16.68
C SER A 269 -16.73 7.07 15.88
N SER A 270 -17.35 6.40 14.92
CA SER A 270 -18.62 6.88 14.37
C SER A 270 -19.63 6.85 15.52
N ILE A 271 -19.98 8.01 16.06
CA ILE A 271 -21.18 8.14 16.87
C ILE A 271 -22.32 7.71 15.96
N ILE A 272 -22.87 6.53 16.21
CA ILE A 272 -24.14 6.11 15.63
C ILE A 272 -25.17 7.02 16.30
N ASN A 273 -25.45 8.16 15.66
CA ASN A 273 -26.61 8.95 16.03
C ASN A 273 -27.83 8.13 15.60
N ASN A 274 -28.47 7.48 16.58
CA ASN A 274 -29.81 6.92 16.43
C ASN A 274 -30.82 8.02 16.14
#